data_AF-A0A9D1T7D0-F1
#
_entry.id   AF-A0A9D1T7D0-F1
#
_cell.length_a   1.000
_cell.length_b   1.000
_cell.length_c   1.000
_cell.angle_alpha   90.00
_cell.angle_beta   90.00
_cell.angle_gamma   90.00
#
_symmetry.space_group_name_H-M   'P 1'
#
loop_
_entity.id
_entity.type
_entity.pdbx_description
1 polymer ?
#
loop_
_entity_poly.entity_id
_entity_poly.type
_entity_poly.pdbx_seq_one_letter_code
_entity_poly.pdbx_strand_id
1 'polypeptide(L)'
;MRCPTCGYENEKGANFCEQCGGPLGVKKKGKKGGGGAGIWIVVSLAVLLAAAGVTVAVMLFLGIGPFKLNSSGTDQGDDPQPQTWQTETQLQPDTGESETQTGSGLVMIDIDGVTNQQCTVEGTIGAESGGNYPLQLQPLKTVYAYDEGGAKETLTNVASLYVVPGQAVASDKLSLCAGIEVQVTGSLQIRGDRVYLIPSSIVRSDGQPIEPAPPVEEQIHRYELVVSDCTWEEAFSRAAAAGGYLVRINTQEEYETILSQIQAENRTEIQFFIGGRRAPASSDPYGYYWAEASGQLQGERLNNPDSWCAGLWMRGEPSYMDGNSQECYMNLYFFKDENRWVWNDVPNDTIAVVPSYSGKVGYIVEYE
;
A
#
# COMPACT_ATOMS: atom_id res chain seq x y z
N MET A 1 -12.20 34.69 -14.40
CA MET A 1 -12.64 35.65 -13.36
C MET A 1 -11.54 35.83 -12.32
N ARG A 2 -11.40 37.02 -11.75
CA ARG A 2 -10.31 37.29 -10.80
C ARG A 2 -10.67 36.79 -9.39
N CYS A 3 -9.78 36.02 -8.77
CA CYS A 3 -9.99 35.48 -7.44
C CYS A 3 -10.13 36.61 -6.41
N PRO A 4 -11.19 36.64 -5.59
CA PRO A 4 -11.34 37.64 -4.55
C PRO A 4 -10.33 37.47 -3.40
N THR A 5 -9.74 36.28 -3.27
CA THR A 5 -8.81 35.92 -2.20
C THR A 5 -7.36 36.28 -2.52
N CYS A 6 -6.85 35.90 -3.70
CA CYS A 6 -5.43 36.10 -4.06
C CYS A 6 -5.20 36.98 -5.29
N GLY A 7 -6.26 37.38 -6.01
CA GLY A 7 -6.15 38.24 -7.19
C GLY A 7 -5.71 37.54 -8.48
N TYR A 8 -5.53 36.22 -8.49
CA TYR A 8 -5.21 35.41 -9.68
C TYR A 8 -6.36 35.41 -10.70
N GLU A 9 -6.03 35.39 -11.99
CA GLU A 9 -7.01 35.41 -13.07
C GLU A 9 -7.32 33.98 -13.54
N ASN A 10 -8.47 33.46 -13.12
CA ASN A 10 -8.92 32.10 -13.43
C ASN A 10 -9.76 32.08 -14.71
N GLU A 11 -10.04 30.90 -15.26
CA GLU A 11 -10.95 30.74 -16.41
C GLU A 11 -12.37 31.28 -16.09
N LYS A 12 -13.15 31.66 -17.12
CA LYS A 12 -14.56 32.07 -16.94
C LYS A 12 -15.41 30.83 -16.66
N GLY A 13 -15.93 30.71 -15.45
CA GLY A 13 -16.78 29.58 -15.02
C GLY A 13 -16.14 28.66 -13.98
N ALA A 14 -14.87 28.88 -13.63
CA ALA A 14 -14.20 28.16 -12.56
C ALA A 14 -14.89 28.39 -11.20
N ASN A 15 -15.09 27.31 -10.44
CA ASN A 15 -15.71 27.35 -9.11
C ASN A 15 -14.70 27.71 -8.00
N PHE A 16 -13.42 27.36 -8.19
CA PHE A 16 -12.32 27.56 -7.25
C PHE A 16 -11.09 28.14 -7.96
N CYS A 17 -10.23 28.82 -7.20
CA CYS A 17 -9.03 29.44 -7.74
C CYS A 17 -7.92 28.40 -7.94
N GLU A 18 -7.33 28.36 -9.12
CA GLU A 18 -6.24 27.44 -9.45
C GLU A 18 -4.94 27.74 -8.67
N GLN A 19 -4.72 29.00 -8.28
CA GLN A 19 -3.51 29.37 -7.54
C GLN A 19 -3.63 29.15 -6.02
N CYS A 20 -4.82 29.34 -5.43
CA CYS A 20 -4.98 29.33 -3.97
C CYS A 20 -6.13 28.47 -3.44
N GLY A 21 -6.89 27.79 -4.32
CA GLY A 21 -8.05 26.99 -3.95
C GLY A 21 -9.30 27.77 -3.49
N GLY A 22 -9.21 29.10 -3.33
CA GLY A 22 -10.32 29.90 -2.81
C GLY A 22 -11.56 29.92 -3.72
N PRO A 23 -12.79 29.89 -3.17
CA PRO A 23 -14.02 29.83 -3.96
C PRO A 23 -14.24 31.12 -4.75
N LEU A 24 -14.59 30.98 -6.03
CA LEU A 24 -14.81 32.09 -6.95
C LEU A 24 -16.29 32.52 -7.00
N GLY A 25 -17.20 31.71 -6.44
CA GLY A 25 -18.65 31.77 -6.72
C GLY A 25 -19.60 32.10 -5.56
N VAL A 26 -19.16 32.72 -4.46
CA VAL A 26 -20.10 33.06 -3.36
C VAL A 26 -20.82 34.39 -3.63
N LYS A 27 -22.10 34.32 -4.02
CA LYS A 27 -23.02 35.47 -3.89
C LYS A 27 -23.09 35.86 -2.40
N LYS A 28 -22.47 36.97 -2.02
CA LYS A 28 -22.65 37.56 -0.68
C LYS A 28 -24.15 37.72 -0.39
N LYS A 29 -24.69 36.99 0.59
CA LYS A 29 -25.97 37.35 1.21
C LYS A 29 -25.79 38.75 1.81
N GLY A 30 -26.63 39.68 1.37
CA GLY A 30 -26.54 41.09 1.73
C GLY A 30 -26.54 41.30 3.25
N LYS A 31 -25.51 41.97 3.74
CA LYS A 31 -25.49 42.57 5.08
C LYS A 31 -26.53 43.70 5.07
N LYS A 32 -27.61 43.57 5.85
CA LYS A 32 -28.51 44.70 6.15
C LYS A 32 -27.69 45.76 6.88
N GLY A 33 -27.81 47.00 6.40
CA GLY A 33 -26.91 48.09 6.70
C GLY A 33 -27.01 48.69 8.09
N GLY A 34 -25.92 49.37 8.46
CA GLY A 34 -25.85 50.44 9.46
C GLY A 34 -24.73 51.36 9.00
N GLY A 35 -25.05 52.63 8.74
CA GLY A 35 -24.21 53.57 8.01
C GLY A 35 -23.03 54.15 8.80
N GLY A 36 -22.13 54.80 8.07
CA GLY A 36 -21.04 55.61 8.63
C GLY A 36 -19.96 55.87 7.58
N ALA A 37 -19.67 57.14 7.32
CA ALA A 37 -19.04 57.67 6.12
C ALA A 37 -17.51 57.81 6.15
N GLY A 38 -16.93 58.02 4.95
CA GLY A 38 -15.59 58.57 4.69
C GLY A 38 -14.50 57.52 4.41
N ILE A 39 -13.47 57.70 3.57
CA ILE A 39 -13.07 58.65 2.51
C ILE A 39 -11.70 58.11 1.98
N TRP A 40 -11.48 58.09 0.66
CA TRP A 40 -10.22 58.10 -0.15
C TRP A 40 -9.05 57.11 0.19
N ILE A 41 -8.34 56.46 -0.75
CA ILE A 41 -7.41 57.01 -1.76
C ILE A 41 -7.10 55.95 -2.86
N VAL A 42 -6.95 56.42 -4.10
CA VAL A 42 -6.50 55.71 -5.32
C VAL A 42 -5.04 56.07 -5.61
N VAL A 43 -4.16 55.11 -5.93
CA VAL A 43 -2.91 55.29 -6.74
C VAL A 43 -2.56 53.93 -7.42
N SER A 44 -2.82 53.78 -8.74
CA SER A 44 -1.86 53.81 -9.89
C SER A 44 -0.79 52.69 -9.86
N LEU A 45 -0.85 51.67 -10.71
CA LEU A 45 -0.45 51.62 -12.13
C LEU A 45 0.99 52.12 -12.39
N ALA A 46 1.95 51.19 -12.53
CA ALA A 46 3.10 51.22 -13.47
C ALA A 46 4.27 50.35 -12.98
N VAL A 47 4.41 49.13 -13.49
CA VAL A 47 5.72 48.60 -13.96
C VAL A 47 5.42 47.70 -15.16
N LEU A 48 5.51 48.33 -16.33
CA LEU A 48 5.52 47.68 -17.64
C LEU A 48 6.88 47.02 -17.88
N LEU A 49 6.82 45.82 -18.47
CA LEU A 49 7.61 45.42 -19.64
C LEU A 49 9.12 45.71 -19.65
N ALA A 50 9.93 44.69 -19.35
CA ALA A 50 11.26 44.51 -19.95
C ALA A 50 11.85 43.13 -19.60
N ALA A 51 11.34 42.05 -20.21
CA ALA A 51 12.06 40.76 -20.28
C ALA A 51 11.42 39.81 -21.31
N ALA A 52 11.04 40.32 -22.48
CA ALA A 52 10.61 39.49 -23.62
C ALA A 52 11.58 39.74 -24.77
N GLY A 53 12.75 39.12 -24.67
CA GLY A 53 13.82 39.24 -25.65
C GLY A 53 15.06 38.61 -25.06
N VAL A 54 15.61 37.60 -25.74
CA VAL A 54 16.79 36.80 -25.38
C VAL A 54 16.48 35.53 -24.57
N THR A 55 15.94 34.53 -25.24
CA THR A 55 16.32 33.10 -25.04
C THR A 55 16.09 32.22 -26.28
N VAL A 56 15.56 32.76 -27.39
CA VAL A 56 15.45 32.06 -28.69
C VAL A 56 16.81 31.85 -29.39
N ALA A 57 17.90 32.40 -28.85
CA ALA A 57 19.24 32.29 -29.44
C ALA A 57 20.07 31.07 -28.99
N VAL A 58 19.52 30.16 -28.17
CA VAL A 58 20.25 28.96 -27.67
C VAL A 58 19.82 27.66 -28.36
N MET A 59 18.70 27.63 -29.08
CA MET A 59 18.21 26.43 -29.79
C MET A 59 18.79 26.22 -31.21
N LEU A 60 19.88 26.91 -31.56
CA LEU A 60 20.57 26.74 -32.85
C LEU A 60 22.04 26.29 -32.71
N PHE A 61 22.48 25.85 -31.53
CA PHE A 61 23.88 25.48 -31.26
C PHE A 61 24.15 24.02 -30.88
N LEU A 62 23.16 23.11 -30.94
CA LEU A 62 23.36 21.68 -30.69
C LEU A 62 22.71 20.83 -31.77
N GLY A 63 23.19 21.02 -33.01
CA GLY A 63 22.70 20.26 -34.16
C GLY A 63 22.86 18.75 -33.98
N ILE A 64 21.74 18.04 -33.97
CA ILE A 64 21.55 16.73 -34.62
C ILE A 64 20.08 16.70 -35.11
N GLY A 65 19.90 16.45 -36.40
CA GLY A 65 18.60 16.38 -37.08
C GLY A 65 17.89 15.03 -36.96
N PRO A 66 16.73 14.87 -37.63
CA PRO A 66 15.79 13.78 -37.40
C PRO A 66 16.26 12.47 -38.06
N PHE A 67 16.23 11.38 -37.29
CA PHE A 67 16.51 10.04 -37.80
C PHE A 67 15.32 9.55 -38.65
N LYS A 68 15.58 9.26 -39.92
CA LYS A 68 14.62 8.66 -40.85
C LYS A 68 14.60 7.13 -40.70
N LEU A 69 13.41 6.56 -40.73
CA LEU A 69 13.17 5.11 -40.92
C LEU A 69 12.98 4.81 -42.43
N ASN A 70 13.82 3.93 -42.96
CA ASN A 70 13.63 3.08 -44.15
C ASN A 70 14.86 2.14 -44.23
N SER A 71 14.86 0.91 -44.76
CA SER A 71 13.90 0.16 -45.57
C SER A 71 14.19 -1.36 -45.52
N SER A 72 13.21 -2.12 -46.03
CA SER A 72 13.29 -3.37 -46.83
C SER A 72 14.55 -4.25 -46.87
N GLY A 73 14.33 -5.58 -46.86
CA GLY A 73 15.19 -6.53 -47.58
C GLY A 73 15.00 -7.99 -47.18
N THR A 74 14.57 -8.81 -48.15
CA THR A 74 14.29 -10.25 -48.16
C THR A 74 15.53 -11.15 -48.12
N ASP A 75 15.44 -12.39 -47.65
CA ASP A 75 15.65 -13.59 -48.51
C ASP A 75 15.29 -14.94 -47.86
N GLN A 76 14.92 -15.88 -48.73
CA GLN A 76 14.54 -17.28 -48.49
C GLN A 76 15.76 -18.21 -48.31
N GLY A 77 15.54 -19.41 -47.76
CA GLY A 77 16.50 -20.52 -47.89
C GLY A 77 16.13 -21.78 -47.09
N ASP A 78 15.37 -22.66 -47.75
CA ASP A 78 15.45 -24.13 -47.79
C ASP A 78 15.44 -25.01 -46.50
N ASP A 79 14.42 -25.87 -46.48
CA ASP A 79 14.26 -27.11 -45.72
C ASP A 79 15.21 -28.22 -46.28
N PRO A 80 15.60 -29.26 -45.52
CA PRO A 80 14.72 -30.44 -45.49
C PRO A 80 14.72 -31.28 -44.19
N GLN A 81 13.56 -31.91 -43.97
CA GLN A 81 13.28 -33.10 -43.14
C GLN A 81 14.18 -34.32 -43.46
N PRO A 82 14.28 -35.32 -42.55
CA PRO A 82 13.56 -36.59 -42.80
C PRO A 82 13.01 -37.30 -41.53
N GLN A 83 11.77 -37.83 -41.57
CA GLN A 83 11.39 -39.26 -41.63
C GLN A 83 11.59 -40.06 -40.31
N THR A 84 10.52 -40.29 -39.54
CA THR A 84 9.69 -41.52 -39.49
C THR A 84 10.44 -42.81 -39.14
N TRP A 85 10.15 -43.35 -37.95
CA TRP A 85 10.09 -44.78 -37.69
C TRP A 85 8.85 -45.09 -36.85
N GLN A 86 7.85 -45.69 -37.51
CA GLN A 86 6.84 -46.52 -36.86
C GLN A 86 7.40 -47.94 -36.76
N THR A 87 7.26 -48.59 -35.62
CA THR A 87 7.24 -50.05 -35.54
C THR A 87 6.29 -50.44 -34.42
N GLU A 88 5.12 -50.92 -34.84
CA GLU A 88 4.24 -51.77 -34.05
C GLU A 88 4.99 -53.05 -33.65
N THR A 89 4.77 -53.52 -32.42
CA THR A 89 4.18 -54.85 -32.15
C THR A 89 3.99 -54.98 -30.64
N GLN A 90 2.73 -54.99 -30.22
CA GLN A 90 2.26 -55.44 -28.92
C GLN A 90 1.60 -56.81 -29.07
N LEU A 91 1.70 -57.59 -27.98
CA LEU A 91 0.95 -58.80 -27.62
C LEU A 91 1.46 -60.17 -28.12
N GLN A 92 2.03 -60.97 -27.20
CA GLN A 92 1.23 -61.98 -26.48
C GLN A 92 1.90 -62.49 -25.19
N PRO A 93 1.12 -63.08 -24.26
CA PRO A 93 1.44 -63.18 -22.83
C PRO A 93 1.96 -64.57 -22.40
N ASP A 94 2.36 -64.57 -21.14
CA ASP A 94 2.28 -65.68 -20.18
C ASP A 94 3.43 -66.72 -20.21
N THR A 95 4.18 -66.74 -19.12
CA THR A 95 4.54 -67.98 -18.41
C THR A 95 5.07 -67.56 -17.04
N GLY A 96 4.31 -67.92 -16.01
CA GLY A 96 4.67 -67.66 -14.63
C GLY A 96 5.93 -68.42 -14.22
N GLU A 97 6.78 -67.73 -13.48
CA GLU A 97 7.65 -68.36 -12.49
C GLU A 97 7.41 -67.63 -11.16
N SER A 98 6.82 -68.39 -10.24
CA SER A 98 6.67 -68.05 -8.84
C SER A 98 7.99 -68.38 -8.17
N GLU A 99 8.72 -67.38 -7.68
CA GLU A 99 9.69 -67.61 -6.62
C GLU A 99 9.66 -66.49 -5.57
N THR A 100 9.22 -66.94 -4.38
CA THR A 100 9.69 -66.52 -3.05
C THR A 100 9.44 -65.08 -2.61
N GLN A 101 8.35 -64.94 -1.84
CA GLN A 101 8.24 -63.97 -0.76
C GLN A 101 9.39 -64.16 0.24
N THR A 102 10.46 -63.40 0.07
CA THR A 102 11.31 -62.95 1.18
C THR A 102 10.68 -61.68 1.73
N GLY A 103 10.33 -61.66 3.03
CA GLY A 103 9.75 -60.50 3.70
C GLY A 103 10.66 -59.27 3.58
N SER A 104 10.43 -58.45 2.57
CA SER A 104 10.97 -57.09 2.47
C SER A 104 9.97 -56.18 3.15
N GLY A 105 10.38 -55.52 4.24
CA GLY A 105 9.59 -54.41 4.79
C GLY A 105 9.32 -53.41 3.66
N LEU A 106 8.05 -53.24 3.30
CA LEU A 106 7.66 -52.25 2.30
C LEU A 106 7.99 -50.88 2.90
N VAL A 107 8.97 -50.19 2.33
CA VAL A 107 9.23 -48.79 2.68
C VAL A 107 8.04 -47.99 2.16
N MET A 108 7.25 -47.42 3.07
CA MET A 108 6.15 -46.54 2.70
C MET A 108 6.73 -45.28 2.05
N ILE A 109 6.38 -45.04 0.80
CA ILE A 109 6.77 -43.83 0.06
C ILE A 109 5.76 -42.73 0.36
N ASP A 110 6.22 -41.62 0.92
CA ASP A 110 5.36 -40.45 1.19
C ASP A 110 5.22 -39.56 -0.04
N ILE A 111 6.29 -39.42 -0.82
CA ILE A 111 6.34 -38.57 -2.02
C ILE A 111 6.90 -39.38 -3.19
N ASP A 112 6.06 -39.68 -4.17
CA ASP A 112 6.43 -40.48 -5.35
C ASP A 112 6.48 -39.60 -6.61
N GLY A 113 7.68 -39.11 -6.93
CA GLY A 113 7.97 -38.34 -8.15
C GLY A 113 8.32 -39.18 -9.37
N VAL A 114 8.39 -40.52 -9.24
CA VAL A 114 8.64 -41.43 -10.38
C VAL A 114 7.32 -41.78 -11.05
N THR A 115 6.32 -42.16 -10.25
CA THR A 115 4.98 -42.49 -10.71
C THR A 115 4.19 -41.21 -11.02
N ASN A 116 4.39 -40.15 -10.22
CA ASN A 116 3.77 -38.85 -10.46
C ASN A 116 4.77 -37.87 -11.07
N GLN A 117 4.54 -37.44 -12.31
CA GLN A 117 5.39 -36.45 -12.99
C GLN A 117 5.41 -35.08 -12.28
N GLN A 118 4.40 -34.80 -11.46
CA GLN A 118 4.31 -33.64 -10.59
C GLN A 118 3.86 -34.10 -9.20
N CYS A 119 4.51 -33.59 -8.17
CA CYS A 119 4.15 -33.81 -6.78
C CYS A 119 3.81 -32.47 -6.14
N THR A 120 2.77 -32.44 -5.31
CA THR A 120 2.49 -31.31 -4.42
C THR A 120 3.03 -31.65 -3.04
N VAL A 121 3.93 -30.82 -2.53
CA VAL A 121 4.59 -31.02 -1.24
C VAL A 121 4.29 -29.83 -0.35
N GLU A 122 3.78 -30.11 0.85
CA GLU A 122 3.53 -29.12 1.88
C GLU A 122 4.72 -29.00 2.84
N GLY A 123 5.05 -27.77 3.23
CA GLY A 123 6.10 -27.49 4.20
C GLY A 123 6.34 -25.99 4.39
N THR A 124 7.31 -25.64 5.24
CA THR A 124 7.68 -24.24 5.50
C THR A 124 8.90 -23.86 4.70
N ILE A 125 8.83 -22.77 3.91
CA ILE A 125 9.98 -22.28 3.15
C ILE A 125 10.96 -21.60 4.12
N GLY A 126 12.22 -22.02 4.12
CA GLY A 126 13.30 -21.37 4.84
C GLY A 126 14.00 -20.27 4.00
N ALA A 127 14.95 -19.58 4.63
CA ALA A 127 15.77 -18.58 3.96
C ALA A 127 16.59 -19.17 2.80
N GLU A 128 16.85 -18.35 1.78
CA GLU A 128 17.68 -18.72 0.64
C GLU A 128 19.07 -19.20 1.10
N SER A 129 19.53 -20.31 0.53
CA SER A 129 20.86 -20.86 0.77
C SER A 129 21.39 -21.56 -0.47
N GLY A 130 22.44 -21.00 -1.07
CA GLY A 130 23.17 -21.63 -2.17
C GLY A 130 22.37 -21.69 -3.48
N GLY A 131 21.57 -20.67 -3.75
CA GLY A 131 20.70 -20.51 -4.91
C GLY A 131 19.33 -21.19 -4.79
N ASN A 132 19.01 -21.79 -3.64
CA ASN A 132 17.78 -22.58 -3.45
C ASN A 132 17.10 -22.25 -2.12
N TYR A 133 15.82 -22.59 -2.03
CA TYR A 133 15.00 -22.35 -0.84
C TYR A 133 14.63 -23.70 -0.20
N PRO A 134 15.07 -23.98 1.04
CA PRO A 134 14.75 -25.24 1.70
C PRO A 134 13.26 -25.25 2.10
N LEU A 135 12.49 -26.19 1.57
CA LEU A 135 11.14 -26.51 2.03
C LEU A 135 11.25 -27.51 3.17
N GLN A 136 11.09 -27.05 4.41
CA GLN A 136 11.18 -27.85 5.62
C GLN A 136 9.95 -28.73 5.77
N LEU A 137 10.16 -30.02 6.02
CA LEU A 137 9.11 -31.02 6.13
C LEU A 137 8.91 -31.43 7.58
N GLN A 138 7.65 -31.49 8.01
CA GLN A 138 7.25 -32.06 9.29
C GLN A 138 5.99 -32.91 9.08
N PRO A 139 6.03 -34.23 9.36
CA PRO A 139 7.19 -35.03 9.77
C PRO A 139 8.20 -35.25 8.63
N LEU A 140 9.35 -35.87 8.95
CA LEU A 140 10.31 -36.36 7.95
C LEU A 140 9.60 -37.28 6.93
N LYS A 141 10.01 -37.21 5.66
CA LYS A 141 9.36 -37.94 4.57
C LYS A 141 10.31 -38.94 3.91
N THR A 142 9.73 -39.95 3.29
CA THR A 142 10.42 -40.82 2.32
C THR A 142 10.06 -40.38 0.90
N VAL A 143 11.07 -40.12 0.08
CA VAL A 143 10.93 -39.60 -1.28
C VAL A 143 11.46 -40.62 -2.29
N TYR A 144 10.68 -40.89 -3.33
CA TYR A 144 11.06 -41.71 -4.48
C TYR A 144 11.07 -40.84 -5.73
N ALA A 145 12.23 -40.67 -6.37
CA ALA A 145 12.41 -39.80 -7.54
C ALA A 145 13.55 -40.30 -8.44
N TYR A 146 13.75 -39.64 -9.59
CA TYR A 146 14.88 -39.92 -10.46
C TYR A 146 16.15 -39.20 -10.00
N ASP A 147 17.30 -39.84 -10.11
CA ASP A 147 18.61 -39.24 -9.88
C ASP A 147 19.10 -38.41 -11.08
N GLU A 148 20.34 -37.91 -11.04
CA GLU A 148 20.95 -37.16 -12.15
C GLU A 148 21.20 -38.00 -13.41
N GLY A 149 21.33 -39.33 -13.26
CA GLY A 149 21.52 -40.28 -14.36
C GLY A 149 20.22 -40.85 -14.94
N GLY A 150 19.07 -40.51 -14.35
CA GLY A 150 17.76 -41.06 -14.70
C GLY A 150 17.45 -42.44 -14.09
N ALA A 151 18.26 -42.91 -13.14
CA ALA A 151 17.93 -44.07 -12.33
C ALA A 151 16.89 -43.69 -11.26
N LYS A 152 16.11 -44.68 -10.80
CA LYS A 152 15.09 -44.49 -9.77
C LYS A 152 15.72 -44.71 -8.40
N GLU A 153 15.53 -43.78 -7.48
CA GLU A 153 16.15 -43.80 -6.16
C GLU A 153 15.15 -43.42 -5.05
N THR A 154 15.31 -44.03 -3.87
CA THR A 154 14.52 -43.74 -2.68
C THR A 154 15.40 -43.18 -1.57
N LEU A 155 15.09 -41.97 -1.10
CA LEU A 155 15.69 -41.37 0.10
C LEU A 155 14.70 -41.41 1.26
N THR A 156 15.15 -41.86 2.43
CA THR A 156 14.36 -41.90 3.67
C THR A 156 14.79 -40.80 4.63
N ASN A 157 13.94 -40.44 5.59
CA ASN A 157 14.21 -39.42 6.60
C ASN A 157 14.56 -38.04 6.02
N VAL A 158 13.95 -37.68 4.89
CA VAL A 158 14.15 -36.39 4.24
C VAL A 158 13.48 -35.31 5.09
N ALA A 159 14.29 -34.40 5.64
CA ALA A 159 13.84 -33.26 6.46
C ALA A 159 13.51 -32.02 5.64
N SER A 160 14.06 -31.91 4.42
CA SER A 160 13.84 -30.77 3.55
C SER A 160 14.04 -31.12 2.08
N LEU A 161 13.25 -30.49 1.21
CA LEU A 161 13.56 -30.40 -0.22
C LEU A 161 14.19 -29.05 -0.54
N TYR A 162 14.99 -28.96 -1.60
CA TYR A 162 15.55 -27.71 -2.09
C TYR A 162 14.73 -27.22 -3.28
N VAL A 163 13.90 -26.21 -3.05
CA VAL A 163 13.09 -25.59 -4.11
C VAL A 163 14.01 -24.73 -4.97
N VAL A 164 14.05 -25.06 -6.26
CA VAL A 164 14.92 -24.41 -7.25
C VAL A 164 14.16 -23.27 -7.91
N PRO A 165 14.59 -22.00 -7.78
CA PRO A 165 13.96 -20.89 -8.49
C PRO A 165 13.99 -21.12 -10.00
N GLY A 166 12.89 -20.81 -10.68
CA GLY A 166 12.74 -21.04 -12.12
C GLY A 166 11.75 -20.07 -12.76
N GLN A 167 11.43 -20.32 -14.03
CA GLN A 167 10.51 -19.47 -14.79
C GLN A 167 9.09 -19.45 -14.22
N ALA A 168 8.59 -20.58 -13.72
CA ALA A 168 7.24 -20.69 -13.18
C ALA A 168 7.11 -20.10 -11.76
N VAL A 169 8.15 -20.24 -10.95
CA VAL A 169 8.24 -19.67 -9.61
C VAL A 169 9.63 -19.07 -9.42
N ALA A 170 9.70 -17.74 -9.52
CA ALA A 170 10.95 -16.99 -9.45
C ALA A 170 11.39 -16.76 -7.99
N SER A 171 12.65 -16.31 -7.85
CA SER A 171 13.30 -16.13 -6.55
C SER A 171 12.65 -15.07 -5.66
N ASP A 172 12.11 -14.00 -6.27
CA ASP A 172 11.36 -12.95 -5.60
C ASP A 172 10.10 -13.50 -4.92
N LYS A 173 9.32 -14.32 -5.63
CA LYS A 173 8.13 -14.98 -5.08
C LYS A 173 8.48 -15.96 -3.96
N LEU A 174 9.59 -16.70 -4.07
CA LEU A 174 10.08 -17.60 -3.02
C LEU A 174 10.57 -16.83 -1.79
N SER A 175 11.20 -15.67 -1.99
CA SER A 175 11.64 -14.79 -0.89
C SER A 175 10.45 -14.32 -0.05
N LEU A 176 9.32 -14.01 -0.68
CA LEU A 176 8.08 -13.64 0.01
C LEU A 176 7.48 -14.78 0.84
N CYS A 177 7.90 -16.03 0.61
CA CYS A 177 7.39 -17.20 1.32
C CYS A 177 8.26 -17.59 2.53
N ALA A 178 9.36 -16.88 2.82
CA ALA A 178 10.25 -17.24 3.92
C ALA A 178 9.49 -17.26 5.27
N GLY A 179 9.56 -18.39 5.96
CA GLY A 179 8.86 -18.67 7.22
C GLY A 179 7.38 -19.04 7.06
N ILE A 180 6.84 -19.09 5.84
CA ILE A 180 5.42 -19.38 5.57
C ILE A 180 5.24 -20.84 5.17
N GLU A 181 4.15 -21.44 5.64
CA GLU A 181 3.70 -22.76 5.22
C GLU A 181 3.01 -22.69 3.85
N VAL A 182 3.51 -23.51 2.92
CA VAL A 182 3.14 -23.47 1.51
C VAL A 182 2.92 -24.87 0.97
N GLN A 183 2.18 -24.93 -0.14
CA GLN A 183 2.12 -26.10 -1.00
C GLN A 183 2.86 -25.77 -2.29
N VAL A 184 3.95 -26.51 -2.54
CA VAL A 184 4.77 -26.38 -3.74
C VAL A 184 4.48 -27.56 -4.65
N THR A 185 4.00 -27.28 -5.87
CA THR A 185 3.83 -28.32 -6.90
C THR A 185 5.00 -28.27 -7.86
N GLY A 186 5.57 -29.42 -8.19
CA GLY A 186 6.72 -29.48 -9.08
C GLY A 186 7.23 -30.90 -9.35
N SER A 187 8.28 -30.99 -10.17
CA SER A 187 9.00 -32.24 -10.40
C SER A 187 10.17 -32.39 -9.42
N LEU A 188 10.49 -33.64 -9.09
CA LEU A 188 11.53 -33.98 -8.12
C LEU A 188 12.75 -34.58 -8.82
N GLN A 189 13.93 -34.23 -8.33
CA GLN A 189 15.19 -34.86 -8.71
C GLN A 189 16.07 -35.10 -7.49
N ILE A 190 16.68 -36.28 -7.39
CA ILE A 190 17.67 -36.59 -6.37
C ILE A 190 19.07 -36.26 -6.92
N ARG A 191 19.89 -35.59 -6.11
CA ARG A 191 21.32 -35.36 -6.40
C ARG A 191 22.12 -35.64 -5.14
N GLY A 192 22.86 -36.74 -5.13
CA GLY A 192 23.51 -37.23 -3.92
C GLY A 192 22.48 -37.51 -2.82
N ASP A 193 22.65 -36.89 -1.66
CA ASP A 193 21.78 -37.06 -0.49
C ASP A 193 20.63 -36.02 -0.40
N ARG A 194 20.42 -35.23 -1.45
CA ARG A 194 19.45 -34.12 -1.47
C ARG A 194 18.37 -34.33 -2.51
N VAL A 195 17.16 -33.87 -2.17
CA VAL A 195 16.04 -33.80 -3.10
C VAL A 195 15.84 -32.35 -3.54
N TYR A 196 15.82 -32.12 -4.85
CA TYR A 196 15.52 -30.85 -5.47
C TYR A 196 14.09 -30.88 -6.02
N LEU A 197 13.35 -29.81 -5.77
CA LEU A 197 12.00 -29.60 -6.27
C LEU A 197 12.04 -28.45 -7.29
N ILE A 198 11.72 -28.74 -8.54
CA ILE A 198 11.59 -27.74 -9.60
C ILE A 198 10.11 -27.33 -9.63
N PRO A 199 9.77 -26.15 -9.09
CA PRO A 199 8.38 -25.76 -8.90
C PRO A 199 7.71 -25.37 -10.21
N SER A 200 6.51 -25.88 -10.44
CA SER A 200 5.55 -25.39 -11.44
C SER A 200 4.54 -24.43 -10.82
N SER A 201 4.26 -24.54 -9.52
CA SER A 201 3.45 -23.56 -8.78
C SER A 201 3.79 -23.55 -7.29
N ILE A 202 3.41 -22.45 -6.64
CA ILE A 202 3.47 -22.30 -5.19
C ILE A 202 2.25 -21.49 -4.73
N VAL A 203 1.62 -21.96 -3.66
CA VAL A 203 0.50 -21.30 -2.97
C VAL A 203 0.72 -21.38 -1.47
N ARG A 204 0.20 -20.41 -0.71
CA ARG A 204 0.15 -20.52 0.75
C ARG A 204 -0.83 -21.61 1.15
N SER A 205 -0.52 -22.36 2.21
CA SER A 205 -1.43 -23.40 2.71
C SER A 205 -2.74 -22.82 3.26
N ASP A 206 -2.75 -21.56 3.72
CA ASP A 206 -3.95 -20.83 4.16
C ASP A 206 -4.81 -20.27 3.02
N GLY A 207 -4.38 -20.44 1.76
CA GLY A 207 -5.08 -19.96 0.57
C GLY A 207 -4.98 -18.46 0.32
N GLN A 208 -4.25 -17.70 1.14
CA GLN A 208 -4.02 -16.28 0.88
C GLN A 208 -3.05 -16.08 -0.31
N PRO A 209 -3.15 -14.93 -1.02
CA PRO A 209 -2.17 -14.57 -2.03
C PRO A 209 -0.74 -14.50 -1.46
N ILE A 210 0.25 -14.85 -2.29
CA ILE A 210 1.66 -14.60 -1.98
C ILE A 210 1.98 -13.21 -2.51
N GLU A 211 1.80 -12.22 -1.64
CA GLU A 211 2.02 -10.80 -1.93
C GLU A 211 3.00 -10.21 -0.91
N PRO A 212 3.74 -9.14 -1.26
CA PRO A 212 4.53 -8.42 -0.28
C PRO A 212 3.64 -7.93 0.86
N ALA A 213 4.18 -7.93 2.09
CA ALA A 213 3.47 -7.30 3.20
C ALA A 213 3.17 -5.83 2.83
N PRO A 214 1.97 -5.32 3.21
CA PRO A 214 1.69 -3.92 3.02
C PRO A 214 2.74 -3.08 3.77
N PRO A 215 3.10 -1.90 3.25
CA PRO A 215 3.89 -0.92 3.99
C PRO A 215 3.38 -0.78 5.42
N VAL A 216 4.27 -0.49 6.38
CA VAL A 216 3.89 -0.34 7.80
C VAL A 216 2.75 0.69 7.96
N GLU A 217 2.82 1.80 7.23
CA GLU A 217 1.79 2.85 7.18
C GLU A 217 0.42 2.37 6.63
N GLU A 218 0.34 1.17 6.04
CA GLU A 218 -0.88 0.55 5.51
C GLU A 218 -1.38 -0.62 6.40
N GLN A 219 -0.72 -0.91 7.52
CA GLN A 219 -1.15 -1.94 8.47
C GLN A 219 -2.24 -1.41 9.42
N ILE A 220 -3.07 -2.31 9.94
CA ILE A 220 -4.04 -1.97 10.99
C ILE A 220 -3.35 -2.00 12.34
N HIS A 221 -3.36 -0.85 13.02
CA HIS A 221 -2.73 -0.66 14.31
C HIS A 221 -3.67 -0.94 15.48
N ARG A 222 -3.12 -0.91 16.70
CA ARG A 222 -3.94 -0.91 17.93
C ARG A 222 -4.30 0.52 18.30
N TYR A 223 -5.59 0.77 18.55
CA TYR A 223 -6.07 2.10 18.96
C TYR A 223 -6.64 2.12 20.39
N GLU A 224 -6.43 3.22 21.10
CA GLU A 224 -7.01 3.50 22.40
C GLU A 224 -7.82 4.81 22.36
N LEU A 225 -9.10 4.73 22.73
CA LEU A 225 -10.00 5.88 22.79
C LEU A 225 -9.97 6.49 24.19
N VAL A 226 -9.36 7.67 24.33
CA VAL A 226 -9.27 8.38 25.62
C VAL A 226 -10.27 9.53 25.65
N VAL A 227 -11.13 9.57 26.67
CA VAL A 227 -12.03 10.71 26.93
C VAL A 227 -11.40 11.56 28.01
N SER A 228 -11.07 12.80 27.67
CA SER A 228 -10.45 13.75 28.58
C SER A 228 -10.64 15.15 28.03
N ASP A 229 -11.11 16.06 28.89
CA ASP A 229 -11.00 17.49 28.63
C ASP A 229 -9.51 17.86 28.64
N CYS A 230 -9.01 18.25 27.48
CA CYS A 230 -7.62 18.63 27.25
C CYS A 230 -7.51 19.46 25.97
N THR A 231 -6.35 20.08 25.76
CA THR A 231 -6.00 20.66 24.47
C THR A 231 -5.43 19.59 23.52
N TRP A 232 -5.35 19.89 22.23
CA TRP A 232 -4.70 19.01 21.27
C TRP A 232 -3.23 18.76 21.63
N GLU A 233 -2.49 19.80 22.06
CA GLU A 233 -1.09 19.68 22.46
C GLU A 233 -0.89 18.83 23.72
N GLU A 234 -1.83 18.91 24.68
CA GLU A 234 -1.85 18.01 25.83
C GLU A 234 -2.13 16.57 25.42
N ALA A 235 -3.11 16.34 24.54
CA ALA A 235 -3.41 15.02 23.99
C ALA A 235 -2.20 14.43 23.26
N PHE A 236 -1.54 15.24 22.42
CA PHE A 236 -0.31 14.87 21.70
C PHE A 236 0.81 14.46 22.65
N SER A 237 1.06 15.24 23.69
CA SER A 237 2.07 14.93 24.70
C SER A 237 1.74 13.67 25.50
N ARG A 238 0.46 13.44 25.82
CA ARG A 238 0.00 12.26 26.56
C ARG A 238 0.06 10.98 25.72
N ALA A 239 -0.27 11.05 24.44
CA ALA A 239 -0.13 9.93 23.50
C ALA A 239 1.33 9.47 23.41
N ALA A 240 2.26 10.42 23.24
CA ALA A 240 3.70 10.13 23.24
C ALA A 240 4.17 9.53 24.57
N ALA A 241 3.71 10.07 25.71
CA ALA A 241 4.05 9.54 27.04
C ALA A 241 3.51 8.11 27.30
N ALA A 242 2.43 7.73 26.63
CA ALA A 242 1.88 6.38 26.68
C ALA A 242 2.63 5.38 25.78
N GLY A 243 3.62 5.83 25.01
CA GLY A 243 4.37 5.00 24.05
C GLY A 243 3.68 4.84 22.70
N GLY A 244 2.70 5.68 22.40
CA GLY A 244 2.04 5.77 21.09
C GLY A 244 2.14 7.17 20.50
N TYR A 245 1.22 7.51 19.61
CA TYR A 245 1.06 8.84 19.03
C TYR A 245 -0.41 9.13 18.78
N LEU A 246 -0.77 10.40 18.55
CA LEU A 246 -2.13 10.69 18.10
C LEU A 246 -2.35 10.07 16.73
N VAL A 247 -3.47 9.36 16.59
CA VAL A 247 -3.76 8.51 15.42
C VAL A 247 -3.51 9.20 14.08
N ARG A 248 -2.85 8.49 13.18
CA ARG A 248 -2.58 8.88 11.79
C ARG A 248 -3.35 7.90 10.92
N ILE A 249 -4.46 8.37 10.35
CA ILE A 249 -5.34 7.50 9.57
C ILE A 249 -4.86 7.55 8.12
N ASN A 250 -4.25 6.48 7.64
CA ASN A 250 -3.62 6.43 6.32
C ASN A 250 -4.43 5.62 5.30
N THR A 251 -5.34 4.76 5.75
CA THR A 251 -6.17 3.92 4.88
C THR A 251 -7.65 3.99 5.24
N GLN A 252 -8.50 3.57 4.29
CA GLN A 252 -9.94 3.44 4.52
C GLN A 252 -10.23 2.36 5.58
N GLU A 253 -9.44 1.30 5.60
CA GLU A 253 -9.57 0.18 6.53
C GLU A 253 -9.24 0.59 7.97
N GLU A 254 -8.21 1.41 8.19
CA GLU A 254 -7.93 2.01 9.51
C GLU A 254 -9.09 2.90 9.96
N TYR A 255 -9.59 3.75 9.07
CA TYR A 255 -10.72 4.63 9.35
C TYR A 255 -11.94 3.83 9.81
N GLU A 256 -12.33 2.79 9.07
CA GLU A 256 -13.46 1.93 9.40
C GLU A 256 -13.25 1.15 10.71
N THR A 257 -12.02 0.71 10.99
CA THR A 257 -11.64 0.04 12.24
C THR A 257 -11.85 0.97 13.43
N ILE A 258 -11.36 2.20 13.34
CA ILE A 258 -11.51 3.22 14.38
C ILE A 258 -12.99 3.55 14.61
N LEU A 259 -13.76 3.74 13.54
CA LEU A 259 -15.21 4.02 13.65
C LEU A 259 -15.96 2.87 14.31
N SER A 260 -15.62 1.63 13.97
CA SER A 260 -16.20 0.43 14.58
C SER A 260 -15.90 0.34 16.07
N GLN A 261 -14.67 0.66 16.48
CA GLN A 261 -14.28 0.69 17.89
C GLN A 261 -15.02 1.81 18.65
N ILE A 262 -15.14 3.01 18.08
CA ILE A 262 -15.90 4.11 18.69
C ILE A 262 -17.35 3.69 18.95
N GLN A 263 -17.98 3.01 17.99
CA GLN A 263 -19.33 2.48 18.13
C GLN A 263 -19.41 1.39 19.21
N ALA A 264 -18.47 0.44 19.21
CA ALA A 264 -18.44 -0.66 20.18
C ALA A 264 -18.22 -0.20 21.62
N GLU A 265 -17.40 0.85 21.82
CA GLU A 265 -17.14 1.45 23.13
C GLU A 265 -18.18 2.50 23.56
N ASN A 266 -19.23 2.73 22.76
CA ASN A 266 -20.27 3.73 23.00
C ASN A 266 -19.73 5.17 23.17
N ARG A 267 -18.72 5.54 22.38
CA ARG A 267 -18.09 6.87 22.41
C ARG A 267 -18.54 7.79 21.27
N THR A 268 -19.74 7.57 20.74
CA THR A 268 -20.26 8.24 19.54
C THR A 268 -20.58 9.74 19.73
N GLU A 269 -20.63 10.22 20.97
CA GLU A 269 -20.85 11.65 21.30
C GLU A 269 -19.56 12.43 21.56
N ILE A 270 -18.39 11.78 21.43
CA ILE A 270 -17.08 12.38 21.72
C ILE A 270 -16.47 12.96 20.44
N GLN A 271 -15.86 14.14 20.58
CA GLN A 271 -15.00 14.75 19.58
C GLN A 271 -13.56 14.37 19.86
N PHE A 272 -13.00 13.54 19.00
CA PHE A 272 -11.67 12.98 19.19
C PHE A 272 -10.61 13.78 18.45
N PHE A 273 -9.63 14.34 19.14
CA PHE A 273 -8.42 14.82 18.49
C PHE A 273 -7.69 13.66 17.79
N ILE A 274 -7.21 13.95 16.58
CA ILE A 274 -6.41 13.06 15.73
C ILE A 274 -5.09 13.75 15.39
N GLY A 275 -4.07 13.01 14.93
CA GLY A 275 -2.68 13.49 14.86
C GLY A 275 -2.39 14.58 13.84
N GLY A 276 -3.39 15.03 13.08
CA GLY A 276 -3.22 16.01 12.03
C GLY A 276 -3.15 17.45 12.58
N ARG A 277 -2.23 18.25 12.03
CA ARG A 277 -2.14 19.69 12.31
C ARG A 277 -1.65 20.48 11.10
N ARG A 278 -1.93 21.77 11.11
CA ARG A 278 -1.52 22.72 10.08
C ARG A 278 -0.02 22.96 10.12
N ALA A 279 0.59 23.01 8.94
CA ALA A 279 1.99 23.34 8.80
C ALA A 279 2.27 24.80 9.20
N PRO A 280 3.50 25.10 9.65
CA PRO A 280 3.92 26.47 9.92
C PRO A 280 3.71 27.38 8.70
N ALA A 281 3.37 28.64 8.95
CA ALA A 281 3.06 29.59 7.89
C ALA A 281 4.20 29.81 6.88
N SER A 282 5.45 29.51 7.27
CA SER A 282 6.63 29.62 6.43
C SER A 282 6.81 28.47 5.42
N SER A 283 6.11 27.34 5.59
CA SER A 283 6.24 26.16 4.72
C SER A 283 5.01 25.93 3.84
N ASP A 284 3.86 25.62 4.44
CA ASP A 284 2.57 25.52 3.76
C ASP A 284 1.47 26.04 4.71
N PRO A 285 1.13 27.34 4.67
CA PRO A 285 0.21 27.95 5.63
C PRO A 285 -1.22 27.38 5.60
N TYR A 286 -1.58 26.56 4.62
CA TYR A 286 -2.89 25.95 4.47
C TYR A 286 -2.84 24.42 4.44
N GLY A 287 -1.66 23.81 4.51
CA GLY A 287 -1.51 22.36 4.47
C GLY A 287 -1.68 21.75 5.85
N TYR A 288 -2.54 20.74 5.96
CA TYR A 288 -2.61 19.86 7.14
C TYR A 288 -1.86 18.56 6.83
N TYR A 289 -1.10 18.11 7.83
CA TYR A 289 -0.22 16.95 7.73
C TYR A 289 -0.29 16.15 9.02
N TRP A 290 0.04 14.86 8.95
CA TRP A 290 0.24 14.05 10.14
C TRP A 290 1.46 14.54 10.92
N ALA A 291 1.32 14.62 12.24
CA ALA A 291 2.42 14.92 13.15
C ALA A 291 2.98 13.63 13.74
N GLU A 292 4.28 13.43 13.56
CA GLU A 292 5.06 12.40 14.24
C GLU A 292 5.14 12.67 15.74
N ALA A 293 5.50 11.66 16.54
CA ALA A 293 5.73 11.82 17.99
C ALA A 293 6.79 12.90 18.32
N SER A 294 7.72 13.16 17.40
CA SER A 294 8.73 14.24 17.50
C SER A 294 8.15 15.64 17.25
N GLY A 295 6.91 15.73 16.76
CA GLY A 295 6.26 16.94 16.29
C GLY A 295 6.59 17.29 14.83
N GLN A 296 7.47 16.53 14.17
CA GLN A 296 7.75 16.69 12.74
C GLN A 296 6.50 16.36 11.91
N LEU A 297 6.28 17.11 10.84
CA LEU A 297 5.18 16.84 9.90
C LEU A 297 5.66 15.90 8.80
N GLN A 298 4.82 14.93 8.45
CA GLN A 298 5.13 13.94 7.41
C GLN A 298 3.97 13.69 6.45
N GLY A 299 4.26 12.90 5.42
CA GLY A 299 3.29 12.44 4.44
C GLY A 299 2.84 13.52 3.45
N GLU A 300 1.81 13.17 2.70
CA GLU A 300 1.15 14.08 1.78
C GLU A 300 0.18 15.02 2.51
N ARG A 301 -0.20 16.10 1.83
CA ARG A 301 -1.16 17.06 2.36
C ARG A 301 -2.54 16.40 2.49
N LEU A 302 -3.08 16.38 3.71
CA LEU A 302 -4.35 15.73 4.05
C LEU A 302 -5.57 16.43 3.43
N ASN A 303 -5.52 17.75 3.30
CA ASN A 303 -6.57 18.54 2.64
C ASN A 303 -6.25 18.79 1.16
N ASN A 304 -5.77 17.75 0.47
CA ASN A 304 -5.60 17.71 -0.99
C ASN A 304 -6.87 17.11 -1.63
N PRO A 305 -7.52 17.76 -2.62
CA PRO A 305 -8.71 17.21 -3.29
C PRO A 305 -8.48 15.88 -4.01
N ASP A 306 -7.24 15.55 -4.35
CA ASP A 306 -6.87 14.28 -5.00
C ASP A 306 -6.53 13.17 -3.99
N SER A 307 -6.53 13.47 -2.69
CA SER A 307 -6.25 12.49 -1.63
C SER A 307 -7.42 11.53 -1.42
N TRP A 308 -7.13 10.30 -1.01
CA TRP A 308 -8.15 9.31 -0.62
C TRP A 308 -9.06 9.85 0.51
N CYS A 309 -8.49 10.66 1.41
CA CYS A 309 -9.21 11.23 2.55
C CYS A 309 -9.92 12.55 2.23
N ALA A 310 -9.92 13.02 0.98
CA ALA A 310 -10.58 14.27 0.58
C ALA A 310 -12.07 14.28 0.96
N GLY A 311 -12.74 13.12 0.88
CA GLY A 311 -14.15 12.96 1.26
C GLY A 311 -14.41 12.89 2.77
N LEU A 312 -13.37 12.80 3.61
CA LEU A 312 -13.52 12.66 5.05
C LEU A 312 -13.71 14.00 5.76
N TRP A 313 -13.21 15.10 5.20
CA TRP A 313 -13.43 16.44 5.73
C TRP A 313 -14.93 16.80 5.76
N MET A 314 -15.37 17.51 6.79
CA MET A 314 -16.70 18.11 6.85
C MET A 314 -16.87 19.08 5.68
N ARG A 315 -18.08 19.21 5.14
CA ARG A 315 -18.32 20.07 3.99
C ARG A 315 -17.96 21.53 4.30
N GLY A 316 -16.96 22.04 3.60
CA GLY A 316 -16.48 23.41 3.75
C GLY A 316 -15.18 23.53 4.55
N GLU A 317 -14.69 22.40 5.08
CA GLU A 317 -13.47 22.33 5.87
C GLU A 317 -12.23 21.92 5.05
N PRO A 318 -11.02 22.27 5.52
CA PRO A 318 -10.75 23.10 6.69
C PRO A 318 -11.07 24.59 6.49
N SER A 319 -11.60 25.24 7.53
CA SER A 319 -11.97 26.66 7.55
C SER A 319 -10.78 27.56 7.87
N TYR A 320 -9.73 26.97 8.46
CA TYR A 320 -8.49 27.54 8.96
C TYR A 320 -8.65 28.46 10.18
N MET A 321 -9.76 29.20 10.28
CA MET A 321 -10.04 30.12 11.39
C MET A 321 -11.55 30.26 11.64
N ASP A 322 -11.96 30.24 12.91
CA ASP A 322 -13.27 30.71 13.36
C ASP A 322 -13.15 32.06 14.07
N GLY A 323 -13.62 33.12 13.41
CA GLY A 323 -13.50 34.49 13.89
C GLY A 323 -12.04 34.92 14.05
N ASN A 324 -11.57 35.00 15.31
CA ASN A 324 -10.18 35.33 15.65
C ASN A 324 -9.37 34.11 16.13
N SER A 325 -9.99 32.94 16.21
CA SER A 325 -9.36 31.70 16.67
C SER A 325 -8.75 30.97 15.48
N GLN A 326 -7.45 30.66 15.55
CA GLN A 326 -6.83 29.82 14.54
C GLN A 326 -7.14 28.35 14.80
N GLU A 327 -7.56 27.64 13.76
CA GLU A 327 -7.92 26.23 13.82
C GLU A 327 -6.78 25.38 13.28
N CYS A 328 -5.69 25.29 14.04
CA CYS A 328 -4.46 24.65 13.56
C CYS A 328 -4.42 23.13 13.73
N TYR A 329 -5.42 22.50 14.33
CA TYR A 329 -5.38 21.09 14.73
C TYR A 329 -6.60 20.36 14.20
N MET A 330 -6.65 19.02 14.28
CA MET A 330 -7.73 18.24 13.70
C MET A 330 -8.47 17.40 14.74
N ASN A 331 -9.77 17.23 14.52
CA ASN A 331 -10.57 16.24 15.22
C ASN A 331 -11.42 15.37 14.26
N LEU A 332 -11.93 14.28 14.81
CA LEU A 332 -12.86 13.32 14.20
C LEU A 332 -14.12 13.29 15.07
N TYR A 333 -15.30 13.50 14.47
CA TYR A 333 -16.57 13.43 15.19
C TYR A 333 -17.75 13.08 14.29
N PHE A 334 -18.86 12.63 14.90
CA PHE A 334 -20.10 12.37 14.18
C PHE A 334 -20.89 13.66 13.95
N PHE A 335 -21.00 14.09 12.69
CA PHE A 335 -21.72 15.30 12.32
C PHE A 335 -23.16 14.99 11.89
N LYS A 336 -24.12 15.37 12.74
CA LYS A 336 -25.55 15.03 12.58
C LYS A 336 -26.17 15.57 11.29
N ASP A 337 -25.77 16.77 10.84
CA ASP A 337 -26.33 17.38 9.63
C ASP A 337 -25.89 16.68 8.33
N GLU A 338 -24.76 15.97 8.37
CA GLU A 338 -24.28 15.13 7.27
C GLU A 338 -24.52 13.63 7.50
N ASN A 339 -25.00 13.26 8.69
CA ASN A 339 -25.26 11.89 9.12
C ASN A 339 -24.06 10.93 8.89
N ARG A 340 -22.85 11.41 9.17
CA ARG A 340 -21.60 10.65 9.01
C ARG A 340 -20.52 11.16 9.97
N TRP A 341 -19.46 10.37 10.11
CA TRP A 341 -18.21 10.82 10.73
C TRP A 341 -17.44 11.72 9.76
N VAL A 342 -16.86 12.79 10.30
CA VAL A 342 -16.14 13.82 9.56
C VAL A 342 -14.85 14.22 10.26
N TRP A 343 -13.87 14.67 9.48
CA TRP A 343 -12.72 15.43 9.96
C TRP A 343 -13.04 16.92 9.93
N ASN A 344 -12.53 17.65 10.92
CA ASN A 344 -12.67 19.10 11.00
C ASN A 344 -11.38 19.71 11.58
N ASP A 345 -11.03 20.92 11.15
CA ASP A 345 -10.00 21.68 11.85
C ASP A 345 -10.58 22.42 13.04
N VAL A 346 -9.79 22.50 14.10
CA VAL A 346 -10.20 23.01 15.41
C VAL A 346 -9.07 23.81 16.05
N PRO A 347 -9.38 24.74 16.98
CA PRO A 347 -8.37 25.39 17.79
C PRO A 347 -7.67 24.37 18.72
N ASN A 348 -6.53 24.78 19.31
CA ASN A 348 -5.82 23.94 20.28
C ASN A 348 -6.73 23.57 21.47
N ASP A 349 -7.51 24.55 21.94
CA ASP A 349 -8.43 24.43 23.07
C ASP A 349 -9.88 24.61 22.59
N THR A 350 -10.50 23.51 22.16
CA THR A 350 -11.88 23.50 21.67
C THR A 350 -12.87 23.86 22.78
N ILE A 351 -12.58 23.53 24.04
CA ILE A 351 -13.49 23.78 25.17
C ILE A 351 -13.49 25.27 25.54
N ALA A 352 -12.36 25.96 25.45
CA ALA A 352 -12.31 27.41 25.66
C ALA A 352 -13.18 28.18 24.66
N VAL A 353 -13.29 27.69 23.41
CA VAL A 353 -14.12 28.30 22.37
C VAL A 353 -15.58 27.85 22.49
N VAL A 354 -15.82 26.57 22.80
CA VAL A 354 -17.15 25.96 22.92
C VAL A 354 -17.27 25.24 24.27
N PRO A 355 -17.57 25.95 25.37
CA PRO A 355 -17.58 25.37 26.72
C PRO A 355 -18.55 24.20 26.92
N SER A 356 -19.62 24.12 26.10
CA SER A 356 -20.58 23.00 26.12
C SER A 356 -19.99 21.66 25.68
N TYR A 357 -18.75 21.64 25.16
CA TYR A 357 -18.03 20.43 24.79
C TYR A 357 -17.23 19.80 25.94
N SER A 358 -17.18 20.44 27.11
CA SER A 358 -16.61 19.79 28.31
C SER A 358 -17.31 18.45 28.59
N GLY A 359 -16.51 17.42 28.89
CA GLY A 359 -16.91 16.02 29.01
C GLY A 359 -17.19 15.31 27.69
N LYS A 360 -17.04 15.99 26.55
CA LYS A 360 -17.28 15.48 25.19
C LYS A 360 -16.07 15.63 24.27
N VAL A 361 -14.89 15.88 24.84
CA VAL A 361 -13.62 15.90 24.13
C VAL A 361 -12.80 14.67 24.53
N GLY A 362 -12.05 14.16 23.57
CA GLY A 362 -11.13 13.05 23.74
C GLY A 362 -10.05 13.06 22.69
N TYR A 363 -9.25 11.99 22.65
CA TYR A 363 -8.24 11.77 21.64
C TYR A 363 -8.04 10.27 21.40
N ILE A 364 -7.47 9.93 20.25
CA ILE A 364 -7.19 8.53 19.87
C ILE A 364 -5.69 8.35 19.84
N VAL A 365 -5.20 7.37 20.61
CA VAL A 365 -3.80 6.95 20.60
C VAL A 365 -3.66 5.74 19.69
N GLU A 366 -2.68 5.78 18.79
CA GLU A 366 -2.26 4.68 17.95
C GLU A 366 -0.94 4.10 18.46
N TYR A 367 -0.80 2.78 18.35
CA TYR A 367 0.36 2.02 18.77
C TYR A 367 0.78 1.04 17.67
N GLU A 368 2.09 1.00 17.40
CA GLU A 368 2.76 0.05 16.50
C GLU A 368 2.65 -1.41 16.97
#